data_AF-A0A9D9KAB7-F1
#
_entry.id   AF-A0A9D9KAB7-F1
#
_cell.length_a   1.000
_cell.length_b   1.000
_cell.length_c   1.000
_cell.angle_alpha   90.00
_cell.angle_beta   90.00
_cell.angle_gamma   90.00
#
_symmetry.space_group_name_H-M   'P 1'
#
loop_
_entity.id
_entity.type
_entity.pdbx_description
1 polymer ?
#
loop_
_entity_poly.entity_id
_entity_poly.type
_entity_poly.pdbx_seq_one_letter_code
_entity_poly.pdbx_strand_id
1 'polypeptide(L)'
;MTYNLTANWDSLSNPHHLVQLCFPVKGTELPADHNYGLYSALSHQSPDLHTLDRLSIDTIPGIPNKTGKISLCRYSRLLIRLPVDALSQVYTLAGQQLKIGSHTIQLGNPELQTLKPFDTLRARLVTIKGYMEPTTFLDALDRQMKDLGIDALAGIPANDEGNPKRLTLKIKKYTVVGFSVVVKELSPEDSILLQVKGLGGKRRMGCGVFVPEIPMLGVTGEGRRAKTTVS
;
A
#
# COMPACT_ATOMS: atom_id res chain seq x y z
N MET A 1 16.87 -12.34 -44.41
CA MET A 1 17.20 -11.97 -43.02
C MET A 1 16.47 -10.69 -42.71
N THR A 2 15.31 -10.80 -42.08
CA THR A 2 14.47 -9.64 -41.74
C THR A 2 14.17 -9.78 -40.27
N TYR A 3 14.82 -8.92 -39.46
CA TYR A 3 14.60 -8.85 -38.03
C TYR A 3 13.23 -8.18 -37.79
N ASN A 4 12.22 -8.96 -37.41
CA ASN A 4 10.95 -8.41 -36.96
C ASN A 4 11.07 -7.99 -35.49
N LEU A 5 11.14 -6.67 -35.30
CA LEU A 5 11.03 -5.95 -34.03
C LEU A 5 9.56 -5.92 -33.57
N THR A 6 9.01 -7.06 -33.15
CA THR A 6 7.69 -7.12 -32.48
C THR A 6 7.78 -7.63 -31.04
N ALA A 7 8.96 -7.58 -30.43
CA ALA A 7 9.13 -7.78 -29.00
C ALA A 7 9.28 -6.42 -28.32
N ASN A 8 8.19 -5.78 -27.85
CA ASN A 8 8.28 -4.96 -26.62
C ASN A 8 7.02 -4.33 -26.00
N TRP A 9 5.81 -4.47 -26.55
CA TRP A 9 4.65 -3.76 -25.97
C TRP A 9 3.68 -4.62 -25.13
N ASP A 10 3.71 -5.96 -25.25
CA ASP A 10 2.79 -6.86 -24.52
C ASP A 10 3.38 -7.53 -23.27
N SER A 11 4.70 -7.60 -23.12
CA SER A 11 5.31 -8.27 -21.95
C SER A 11 5.36 -7.37 -20.70
N LEU A 12 5.40 -6.05 -20.87
CA LEU A 12 5.47 -5.06 -19.78
C LEU A 12 4.09 -4.59 -19.28
N SER A 13 3.03 -4.87 -20.03
CA SER A 13 1.64 -4.55 -19.69
C SER A 13 0.90 -5.71 -19.01
N ASN A 14 1.45 -6.93 -19.07
CA ASN A 14 0.77 -8.11 -18.56
C ASN A 14 0.68 -8.11 -17.00
N PRO A 15 -0.52 -7.90 -16.41
CA PRO A 15 -0.70 -7.95 -14.95
C PRO A 15 -0.41 -9.34 -14.37
N HIS A 16 -0.37 -10.39 -15.19
CA HIS A 16 -0.12 -11.77 -14.78
C HIS A 16 1.31 -12.04 -14.27
N HIS A 17 2.23 -11.07 -14.37
CA HIS A 17 3.58 -11.19 -13.82
C HIS A 17 3.77 -10.50 -12.46
N LEU A 18 2.74 -9.88 -11.87
CA LEU A 18 2.83 -9.30 -10.53
C LEU A 18 2.16 -10.20 -9.47
N VAL A 19 2.89 -10.46 -8.39
CA VAL A 19 2.42 -11.25 -7.25
C VAL A 19 2.59 -10.47 -5.96
N GLN A 20 1.95 -10.95 -4.89
CA GLN A 20 2.06 -10.39 -3.55
C GLN A 20 2.66 -11.43 -2.60
N LEU A 21 3.74 -11.08 -1.92
CA LEU A 21 4.24 -11.82 -0.77
C LEU A 21 3.65 -11.23 0.51
N CYS A 22 3.06 -12.08 1.32
CA CYS A 22 2.44 -11.74 2.59
C CYS A 22 3.26 -12.33 3.74
N PHE A 23 4.08 -11.51 4.39
CA PHE A 23 4.90 -11.92 5.52
C PHE A 23 4.13 -11.73 6.85
N PRO A 24 3.96 -12.78 7.67
CA PRO A 24 3.61 -12.64 9.07
C PRO A 24 4.62 -11.74 9.79
N VAL A 25 4.14 -10.73 10.53
CA VAL A 25 5.01 -9.86 11.32
C VAL A 25 4.83 -10.18 12.79
N LYS A 26 5.93 -10.53 13.47
CA LYS A 26 6.00 -10.68 14.92
C LYS A 26 6.73 -9.48 15.52
N GLY A 27 6.20 -8.94 16.61
CA GLY A 27 6.74 -7.80 17.32
C GLY A 27 5.70 -7.23 18.28
N THR A 28 6.04 -6.13 18.95
CA THR A 28 5.17 -5.48 19.94
C THR A 28 4.50 -4.23 19.39
N GLU A 29 5.30 -3.29 18.87
CA GLU A 29 4.82 -2.00 18.39
C GLU A 29 5.71 -1.41 17.31
N LEU A 30 5.13 -0.55 16.49
CA LEU A 30 5.82 0.29 15.50
C LEU A 30 5.30 1.72 15.56
N PRO A 31 6.08 2.73 15.13
CA PRO A 31 5.54 4.05 14.82
C PRO A 31 4.40 3.97 13.79
N ALA A 32 3.38 4.82 13.91
CA ALA A 32 2.25 4.81 12.98
C ALA A 32 2.65 5.22 11.54
N ASP A 33 3.80 5.88 11.37
CA ASP A 33 4.40 6.34 10.11
C ASP A 33 5.69 5.58 9.75
N HIS A 34 5.87 4.35 10.24
CA HIS A 34 7.10 3.55 10.12
C HIS A 34 7.58 3.24 8.68
N ASN A 35 6.83 3.57 7.64
CA ASN A 35 7.08 3.11 6.26
C ASN A 35 8.49 3.45 5.74
N TYR A 36 9.02 4.63 6.04
CA TYR A 36 10.38 4.98 5.62
C TYR A 36 11.43 4.14 6.35
N GLY A 37 11.26 3.93 7.67
CA GLY A 37 12.14 3.07 8.46
C GLY A 37 12.08 1.61 8.01
N LEU A 38 10.88 1.12 7.67
CA LEU A 38 10.66 -0.20 7.10
C LEU A 38 11.37 -0.36 5.75
N TYR A 39 11.14 0.57 4.81
CA TYR A 39 11.82 0.55 3.51
C TYR A 39 13.34 0.59 3.66
N SER A 40 13.84 1.44 4.57
CA SER A 40 15.26 1.51 4.91
C SER A 40 15.75 0.15 5.41
N ALA A 41 15.11 -0.45 6.41
CA ALA A 41 15.52 -1.75 6.97
C ALA A 41 15.53 -2.86 5.91
N LEU A 42 14.52 -2.91 5.05
CA LEU A 42 14.44 -3.86 3.94
C LEU A 42 15.60 -3.66 2.95
N SER A 43 15.88 -2.41 2.56
CA SER A 43 16.95 -2.08 1.62
C SER A 43 18.34 -2.39 2.18
N HIS A 44 18.54 -2.39 3.50
CA HIS A 44 19.81 -2.81 4.09
C HIS A 44 20.00 -4.34 4.02
N GLN A 45 18.92 -5.12 4.19
CA GLN A 45 18.98 -6.59 4.14
C GLN A 45 19.07 -7.13 2.72
N SER A 46 18.39 -6.47 1.78
CA SER A 46 18.41 -6.84 0.37
C SER A 46 18.67 -5.57 -0.45
N PRO A 47 19.95 -5.21 -0.65
CA PRO A 47 20.35 -3.99 -1.35
C PRO A 47 19.62 -3.81 -2.67
N ASP A 48 19.46 -4.85 -3.47
CA ASP A 48 18.89 -4.73 -4.83
C ASP A 48 17.38 -4.37 -4.87
N LEU A 49 16.67 -4.39 -3.73
CA LEU A 49 15.27 -3.96 -3.64
C LEU A 49 15.03 -2.54 -4.18
N HIS A 50 16.02 -1.65 -4.05
CA HIS A 50 15.89 -0.28 -4.56
C HIS A 50 15.98 -0.18 -6.09
N THR A 51 16.36 -1.25 -6.78
CA THR A 51 16.43 -1.27 -8.26
C THR A 51 15.19 -1.91 -8.87
N LEU A 52 14.47 -2.74 -8.12
CA LEU A 52 13.30 -3.48 -8.61
C LEU A 52 12.19 -2.54 -9.08
N ASP A 53 11.95 -2.55 -10.39
CA ASP A 53 10.79 -1.88 -10.96
C ASP A 53 9.50 -2.53 -10.43
N ARG A 54 8.46 -1.71 -10.29
CA ARG A 54 7.12 -2.12 -9.82
C ARG A 54 7.05 -2.72 -8.41
N LEU A 55 8.14 -2.69 -7.65
CA LEU A 55 8.11 -3.01 -6.22
C LEU A 55 7.21 -2.02 -5.47
N SER A 56 6.26 -2.56 -4.72
CA SER A 56 5.50 -1.80 -3.73
C SER A 56 5.52 -2.49 -2.38
N ILE A 57 5.68 -1.71 -1.32
CA ILE A 57 5.71 -2.21 0.06
C ILE A 57 4.57 -1.51 0.78
N ASP A 58 3.61 -2.28 1.28
CA ASP A 58 2.47 -1.73 2.01
C ASP A 58 2.83 -1.41 3.46
N THR A 59 2.05 -0.54 4.10
CA THR A 59 2.16 -0.27 5.53
C THR A 59 1.73 -1.47 6.34
N ILE A 60 2.53 -1.87 7.32
CA ILE A 60 2.15 -2.95 8.24
C ILE A 60 0.98 -2.44 9.12
N PRO A 61 -0.20 -3.09 9.07
CA PRO A 61 -1.32 -2.68 9.91
C PRO A 61 -1.11 -3.11 11.36
N GLY A 62 -1.69 -2.34 12.27
CA GLY A 62 -1.73 -2.63 13.70
C GLY A 62 -2.81 -1.81 14.39
N ILE A 63 -3.02 -2.05 15.68
CA ILE A 63 -4.04 -1.36 16.48
C ILE A 63 -3.47 -0.01 16.92
N PRO A 64 -4.03 1.14 16.53
CA PRO A 64 -3.53 2.44 16.95
C PRO A 64 -3.63 2.59 18.47
N ASN A 65 -2.54 2.99 19.11
CA ASN A 65 -2.53 3.24 20.56
C ASN A 65 -2.84 4.71 20.92
N LYS A 66 -3.17 5.53 19.91
CA LYS A 66 -3.44 6.98 20.01
C LYS A 66 -2.27 7.84 20.53
N THR A 67 -1.06 7.29 20.63
CA THR A 67 0.17 8.01 21.01
C THR A 67 1.24 7.99 19.91
N GLY A 68 0.80 7.92 18.65
CA GLY A 68 1.68 7.92 17.48
C GLY A 68 2.30 6.56 17.14
N LYS A 69 1.86 5.48 17.79
CA LYS A 69 2.29 4.11 17.49
C LYS A 69 1.11 3.20 17.17
N ILE A 70 1.44 2.03 16.65
CA ILE A 70 0.53 0.91 16.47
C ILE A 70 1.05 -0.28 17.29
N SER A 71 0.15 -0.98 17.98
CA SER A 71 0.44 -2.29 18.55
C SER A 71 0.29 -3.35 17.46
N LEU A 72 1.32 -4.17 17.28
CA LEU A 72 1.28 -5.29 16.35
C LEU A 72 0.43 -6.42 16.94
N CYS A 73 -0.27 -7.14 16.07
CA CYS A 73 -1.12 -8.25 16.48
C CYS A 73 -0.95 -9.44 15.54
N ARG A 74 -1.66 -10.55 15.81
CA ARG A 74 -1.59 -11.77 14.98
C ARG A 74 -1.95 -11.55 13.50
N TYR A 75 -2.61 -10.44 13.16
CA TYR A 75 -3.00 -10.07 11.80
C TYR A 75 -2.08 -9.03 11.15
N SER A 76 -1.05 -8.56 11.86
CA SER A 76 -0.05 -7.68 11.27
C SER A 76 0.73 -8.43 10.19
N ARG A 77 0.67 -7.92 8.97
CA ARG A 77 1.32 -8.49 7.79
C ARG A 77 2.10 -7.40 7.06
N LEU A 78 3.28 -7.76 6.57
CA LEU A 78 4.01 -6.98 5.59
C LEU A 78 3.63 -7.52 4.20
N LEU A 79 3.01 -6.69 3.39
CA LEU A 79 2.66 -7.02 2.01
C LEU A 79 3.69 -6.38 1.08
N ILE A 80 4.30 -7.20 0.23
CA ILE A 80 5.22 -6.73 -0.82
C ILE A 80 4.68 -7.22 -2.15
N ARG A 81 4.40 -6.31 -3.09
CA ARG A 81 4.09 -6.67 -4.47
C ARG A 81 5.28 -6.45 -5.35
N LEU A 82 5.51 -7.41 -6.23
CA LEU A 82 6.71 -7.48 -7.04
C LEU A 82 6.48 -8.36 -8.28
N PRO A 83 7.31 -8.20 -9.32
CA PRO A 83 7.36 -9.14 -10.42
C PRO A 83 7.71 -10.56 -9.95
N VAL A 84 7.14 -11.59 -10.58
CA VAL A 84 7.41 -13.01 -10.27
C VAL A 84 8.91 -13.33 -10.34
N ASP A 85 9.63 -12.75 -11.29
CA ASP A 85 11.07 -13.00 -11.48
C ASP A 85 11.93 -12.46 -10.33
N ALA A 86 11.39 -11.54 -9.52
CA ALA A 86 12.06 -10.98 -8.35
C ALA A 86 11.76 -11.74 -7.05
N LEU A 87 10.96 -12.82 -7.10
CA LEU A 87 10.57 -13.58 -5.91
C LEU A 87 11.77 -14.07 -5.10
N SER A 88 12.75 -14.69 -5.75
CA SER A 88 13.92 -15.27 -5.08
C SER A 88 14.66 -14.25 -4.22
N GLN A 89 14.80 -13.01 -4.71
CA GLN A 89 15.45 -11.91 -4.00
C GLN A 89 14.70 -11.54 -2.72
N VAL A 90 13.37 -11.45 -2.78
CA VAL A 90 12.54 -11.01 -1.65
C VAL A 90 12.25 -12.15 -0.67
N TYR A 91 12.25 -13.41 -1.12
CA TYR A 91 12.10 -14.58 -0.26
C TYR A 91 13.23 -14.70 0.78
N THR A 92 14.42 -14.14 0.51
CA THR A 92 15.54 -14.10 1.47
C THR A 92 15.21 -13.36 2.78
N LEU A 93 14.16 -12.54 2.79
CA LEU A 93 13.67 -11.84 3.97
C LEU A 93 12.92 -12.74 4.96
N ALA A 94 12.55 -13.97 4.56
CA ALA A 94 11.86 -14.91 5.44
C ALA A 94 12.71 -15.23 6.67
N GLY A 95 12.10 -15.15 7.87
CA GLY A 95 12.80 -15.40 9.14
C GLY A 95 13.65 -14.24 9.65
N GLN A 96 13.91 -13.22 8.82
CA GLN A 96 14.81 -12.12 9.17
C GLN A 96 14.24 -11.20 10.24
N GLN A 97 15.15 -10.60 11.01
CA GLN A 97 14.82 -9.51 11.93
C GLN A 97 15.09 -8.16 11.26
N LEU A 98 14.11 -7.26 11.34
CA LEU A 98 14.22 -5.89 10.84
C LEU A 98 14.21 -4.91 12.00
N LYS A 99 15.21 -4.01 12.02
CA LYS A 99 15.28 -2.90 12.97
C LYS A 99 14.72 -1.63 12.33
N ILE A 100 13.65 -1.10 12.92
CA ILE A 100 12.92 0.09 12.48
C ILE A 100 13.04 1.15 13.59
N GLY A 101 14.07 1.98 13.51
CA GLY A 101 14.43 2.90 14.59
C GLY A 101 14.84 2.14 15.85
N SER A 102 14.14 2.38 16.97
CA SER A 102 14.31 1.65 18.23
C SER A 102 13.48 0.36 18.31
N HIS A 103 12.70 0.03 17.28
CA HIS A 103 11.80 -1.13 17.26
C HIS A 103 12.42 -2.28 16.47
N THR A 104 12.11 -3.50 16.88
CA THR A 104 12.51 -4.72 16.16
C THR A 104 11.28 -5.56 15.85
N ILE A 105 11.20 -6.05 14.62
CA ILE A 105 10.20 -7.02 14.18
C ILE A 105 10.89 -8.23 13.56
N GLN A 106 10.22 -9.37 13.59
CA GLN A 106 10.63 -10.58 12.87
C GLN A 106 9.62 -10.90 11.78
N LEU A 107 10.13 -11.19 10.58
CA LEU A 107 9.32 -11.68 9.47
C LEU A 107 9.21 -13.20 9.53
N GLY A 108 7.99 -13.72 9.40
CA GLY A 108 7.73 -15.15 9.24
C GLY A 108 7.96 -15.63 7.80
N ASN A 109 7.61 -16.88 7.53
CA ASN A 109 7.59 -17.42 6.18
C ASN A 109 6.45 -16.74 5.39
N PRO A 110 6.73 -16.17 4.20
CA PRO A 110 5.70 -15.50 3.42
C PRO A 110 4.78 -16.48 2.72
N GLU A 111 3.52 -16.08 2.56
CA GLU A 111 2.57 -16.70 1.64
C GLU A 111 2.62 -15.96 0.29
N LEU A 112 2.66 -16.71 -0.80
CA LEU A 112 2.54 -16.18 -2.16
C LEU A 112 1.07 -16.05 -2.54
N GLN A 113 0.65 -14.86 -2.94
CA GLN A 113 -0.73 -14.53 -3.29
C GLN A 113 -0.79 -13.91 -4.68
N THR A 114 -1.73 -14.38 -5.50
CA THR A 114 -2.12 -13.69 -6.73
C THR A 114 -3.00 -12.49 -6.39
N LEU A 115 -2.95 -11.44 -7.21
CA LEU A 115 -3.90 -10.34 -7.09
C LEU A 115 -5.30 -10.83 -7.44
N LYS A 116 -6.30 -10.33 -6.71
CA LYS A 116 -7.72 -10.63 -6.92
C LYS A 116 -8.47 -9.31 -7.12
N PRO A 117 -9.51 -9.28 -7.96
CA PRO A 117 -10.33 -8.09 -8.12
C PRO A 117 -11.21 -7.86 -6.88
N PHE A 118 -11.43 -6.59 -6.56
CA PHE A 118 -12.32 -6.08 -5.53
C PHE A 118 -13.02 -4.82 -6.03
N ASP A 119 -14.30 -4.66 -5.72
CA ASP A 119 -15.08 -3.46 -6.08
C ASP A 119 -14.58 -2.18 -5.38
N THR A 120 -13.91 -2.36 -4.24
CA THR A 120 -13.44 -1.28 -3.38
C THR A 120 -12.02 -1.53 -2.92
N LEU A 121 -11.15 -0.58 -3.24
CA LEU A 121 -9.76 -0.58 -2.83
C LEU A 121 -9.45 0.69 -2.03
N ARG A 122 -8.47 0.58 -1.14
CA ARG A 122 -7.97 1.71 -0.35
C ARG A 122 -6.46 1.80 -0.39
N ALA A 123 -5.95 3.02 -0.38
CA ALA A 123 -4.56 3.30 -0.07
C ALA A 123 -4.49 4.09 1.23
N ARG A 124 -3.64 3.63 2.17
CA ARG A 124 -3.43 4.35 3.44
C ARG A 124 -2.96 5.78 3.20
N LEU A 125 -2.06 5.96 2.25
CA LEU A 125 -1.49 7.25 1.90
C LEU A 125 -1.22 7.27 0.40
N VAL A 126 -1.67 8.31 -0.29
CA VAL A 126 -1.30 8.62 -1.67
C VAL A 126 -0.63 9.98 -1.69
N THR A 127 0.50 10.10 -2.38
CA THR A 127 1.26 11.35 -2.48
C THR A 127 1.39 11.74 -3.93
N ILE A 128 0.96 12.95 -4.28
CA ILE A 128 1.11 13.52 -5.62
C ILE A 128 1.90 14.82 -5.48
N LYS A 129 3.04 14.89 -6.17
CA LYS A 129 3.98 16.02 -6.05
C LYS A 129 3.28 17.33 -6.43
N GLY A 130 3.33 18.33 -5.53
CA GLY A 130 2.74 19.65 -5.75
C GLY A 130 1.26 19.77 -5.34
N TYR A 131 0.59 18.67 -4.98
CA TYR A 131 -0.84 18.67 -4.62
C TYR A 131 -1.01 18.28 -3.16
N MET A 132 -0.94 19.28 -2.28
CA MET A 132 -0.98 19.10 -0.83
C MET A 132 -2.32 19.47 -0.22
N GLU A 133 -3.23 20.09 -0.97
CA GLU A 133 -4.55 20.51 -0.51
C GLU A 133 -5.65 19.62 -1.08
N PRO A 134 -6.70 19.28 -0.31
CA PRO A 134 -7.65 18.21 -0.65
C PRO A 134 -8.26 18.31 -2.05
N THR A 135 -8.78 19.49 -2.42
CA THR A 135 -9.44 19.71 -3.71
C THR A 135 -8.47 19.53 -4.87
N THR A 136 -7.33 20.21 -4.83
CA THR A 136 -6.31 20.11 -5.88
C THR A 136 -5.71 18.70 -5.98
N PHE A 137 -5.65 17.98 -4.86
CA PHE A 137 -5.24 16.58 -4.83
C PHE A 137 -6.25 15.67 -5.51
N LEU A 138 -7.55 15.84 -5.25
CA LEU A 138 -8.61 15.07 -5.92
C LEU A 138 -8.59 15.30 -7.44
N ASP A 139 -8.39 16.53 -7.90
CA ASP A 139 -8.24 16.82 -9.34
C ASP A 139 -7.04 16.10 -9.94
N ALA A 140 -5.92 16.05 -9.22
CA ALA A 140 -4.72 15.35 -9.67
C ALA A 140 -4.88 13.82 -9.64
N LEU A 141 -5.62 13.30 -8.66
CA LEU A 141 -5.94 11.89 -8.54
C LEU A 141 -6.84 11.43 -9.69
N ASP A 142 -7.88 12.20 -10.01
CA ASP A 142 -8.80 11.96 -11.12
C ASP A 142 -8.07 11.96 -12.46
N ARG A 143 -7.15 12.92 -12.70
CA ARG A 143 -6.28 12.90 -13.88
C ARG A 143 -5.47 11.60 -14.00
N GLN A 144 -4.84 11.13 -12.92
CA GLN A 144 -4.06 9.89 -12.96
C GLN A 144 -4.94 8.66 -13.19
N MET A 145 -6.16 8.62 -12.64
CA MET A 145 -7.12 7.54 -12.90
C MET A 145 -7.51 7.50 -14.39
N LYS A 146 -7.81 8.67 -14.97
CA LYS A 146 -8.10 8.82 -16.41
C LYS A 146 -6.93 8.44 -17.30
N ASP A 147 -5.70 8.82 -16.94
CA ASP A 147 -4.48 8.44 -17.66
C ASP A 147 -4.25 6.93 -17.67
N LEU A 148 -4.73 6.22 -16.63
CA LEU A 148 -4.73 4.76 -16.56
C LEU A 148 -5.93 4.12 -17.27
N GLY A 149 -6.91 4.91 -17.72
CA GLY A 149 -8.15 4.41 -18.30
C GLY A 149 -9.11 3.80 -17.28
N ILE A 150 -8.97 4.14 -15.99
CA ILE A 150 -9.82 3.63 -14.92
C ILE A 150 -11.05 4.51 -14.75
N ASP A 151 -12.24 3.90 -14.85
CA ASP A 151 -13.53 4.54 -14.61
C ASP A 151 -14.12 4.07 -13.27
N ALA A 152 -13.88 4.84 -12.20
CA ALA A 152 -14.28 4.49 -10.84
C ALA A 152 -14.38 5.73 -9.92
N LEU A 153 -15.08 5.61 -8.80
CA LEU A 153 -15.28 6.71 -7.85
C LEU A 153 -14.16 6.77 -6.82
N ALA A 154 -13.28 7.78 -6.93
CA ALA A 154 -12.20 8.02 -5.98
C ALA A 154 -12.51 9.17 -5.01
N GLY A 155 -12.14 9.00 -3.73
CA GLY A 155 -12.35 10.04 -2.72
C GLY A 155 -11.40 9.94 -1.52
N ILE A 156 -11.37 11.02 -0.73
CA ILE A 156 -10.66 11.07 0.55
C ILE A 156 -11.67 10.78 1.67
N PRO A 157 -11.51 9.71 2.47
CA PRO A 157 -12.38 9.48 3.61
C PRO A 157 -12.18 10.57 4.68
N ALA A 158 -13.19 10.80 5.50
CA ALA A 158 -13.07 11.66 6.68
C ALA A 158 -12.23 11.00 7.79
N ASN A 159 -11.57 11.81 8.60
CA ASN A 159 -10.99 11.39 9.88
C ASN A 159 -12.07 11.42 10.99
N ASP A 160 -11.66 11.14 12.23
CA ASP A 160 -12.57 11.11 13.39
C ASP A 160 -13.22 12.48 13.71
N GLU A 161 -12.68 13.56 13.14
CA GLU A 161 -13.16 14.95 13.30
C GLU A 161 -14.05 15.41 12.13
N GLY A 162 -14.31 14.54 11.14
CA GLY A 162 -15.07 14.90 9.95
C GLY A 162 -14.26 15.62 8.85
N ASN A 163 -12.95 15.84 9.06
CA ASN A 163 -12.07 16.50 8.10
C ASN A 163 -11.48 15.49 7.09
N PRO A 164 -11.08 15.91 5.86
CA PRO A 164 -10.37 15.04 4.94
C PRO A 164 -9.15 14.39 5.60
N LYS A 165 -9.02 13.06 5.49
CA LYS A 165 -7.96 12.29 6.17
C LYS A 165 -6.58 12.53 5.55
N ARG A 166 -6.00 13.66 5.93
CA ARG A 166 -4.63 14.09 5.64
C ARG A 166 -3.64 13.33 6.52
N LEU A 167 -2.59 12.82 5.91
CA LEU A 167 -1.54 12.06 6.60
C LEU A 167 -0.17 12.56 6.14
N THR A 168 0.86 12.22 6.91
CA THR A 168 2.24 12.57 6.59
C THR A 168 3.14 11.35 6.63
N LEU A 169 4.18 11.38 5.80
CA LEU A 169 5.29 10.43 5.81
C LEU A 169 6.58 11.20 6.08
N LYS A 170 7.28 10.86 7.16
CA LYS A 170 8.60 11.40 7.46
C LYS A 170 9.68 10.61 6.73
N ILE A 171 10.49 11.31 5.93
CA ILE A 171 11.62 10.76 5.18
C ILE A 171 12.86 11.55 5.59
N LYS A 172 13.65 11.00 6.51
CA LYS A 172 14.77 11.73 7.14
C LYS A 172 14.28 13.07 7.70
N LYS A 173 14.78 14.19 7.19
CA LYS A 173 14.40 15.57 7.58
C LYS A 173 13.18 16.13 6.83
N TYR A 174 12.64 15.40 5.87
CA TYR A 174 11.55 15.87 5.01
C TYR A 174 10.22 15.27 5.45
N THR A 175 9.17 16.09 5.44
CA THR A 175 7.79 15.66 5.64
C THR A 175 7.07 15.67 4.29
N VAL A 176 6.54 14.52 3.89
CA VAL A 176 5.73 14.39 2.68
C VAL A 176 4.28 14.33 3.10
N VAL A 177 3.45 15.23 2.57
CA VAL A 177 2.01 15.26 2.80
C VAL A 177 1.29 14.44 1.74
N GLY A 178 0.23 13.78 2.14
CA GLY A 178 -0.72 13.15 1.22
C GLY A 178 -2.03 12.83 1.93
N PHE A 179 -2.87 12.06 1.26
CA PHE A 179 -4.21 11.74 1.74
C PHE A 179 -4.47 10.23 1.70
N SER A 180 -5.30 9.75 2.63
CA SER A 180 -5.92 8.45 2.47
C SER A 180 -6.85 8.50 1.25
N VAL A 181 -6.90 7.42 0.48
CA VAL A 181 -7.77 7.34 -0.70
C VAL A 181 -8.57 6.05 -0.64
N VAL A 182 -9.85 6.14 -0.96
CA VAL A 182 -10.73 5.01 -1.24
C VAL A 182 -11.22 5.15 -2.68
N VAL A 183 -11.19 4.05 -3.42
CA VAL A 183 -11.75 3.95 -4.77
C VAL A 183 -12.81 2.87 -4.76
N LYS A 184 -14.01 3.20 -5.22
CA LYS A 184 -15.21 2.35 -5.24
C LYS A 184 -15.69 2.13 -6.67
N GLU A 185 -16.56 1.16 -6.85
CA GLU A 185 -17.21 0.85 -8.13
C GLU A 185 -16.20 0.43 -9.20
N LEU A 186 -15.11 -0.20 -8.78
CA LEU A 186 -14.11 -0.72 -9.69
C LEU A 186 -14.64 -1.95 -10.43
N SER A 187 -14.51 -1.94 -11.75
CA SER A 187 -14.60 -3.18 -12.53
C SER A 187 -13.49 -4.16 -12.12
N PRO A 188 -13.63 -5.48 -12.37
CA PRO A 188 -12.56 -6.42 -12.08
C PRO A 188 -11.22 -6.06 -12.73
N GLU A 189 -11.26 -5.53 -13.96
CA GLU A 189 -10.10 -5.13 -14.74
C GLU A 189 -9.42 -3.89 -14.14
N ASP A 190 -10.22 -2.86 -13.84
CA ASP A 190 -9.74 -1.63 -13.19
C ASP A 190 -9.17 -1.89 -11.81
N SER A 191 -9.80 -2.80 -11.05
CA SER A 191 -9.32 -3.19 -9.73
C SER A 191 -7.93 -3.81 -9.78
N ILE A 192 -7.69 -4.72 -10.73
CA ILE A 192 -6.36 -5.32 -10.93
C ILE A 192 -5.37 -4.26 -11.42
N LEU A 193 -5.76 -3.42 -12.37
CA LEU A 193 -4.90 -2.36 -12.91
C LEU A 193 -4.47 -1.38 -11.81
N LEU A 194 -5.40 -0.94 -10.97
CA LEU A 194 -5.11 -0.06 -9.83
C LEU A 194 -4.18 -0.72 -8.81
N GLN A 195 -4.36 -2.01 -8.51
CA GLN A 195 -3.46 -2.74 -7.60
C GLN A 195 -2.04 -2.87 -8.15
N VAL A 196 -1.88 -3.00 -9.47
CA VAL A 196 -0.59 -3.14 -10.17
C VAL A 196 0.13 -1.80 -10.31
N LYS A 197 -0.59 -0.77 -10.78
CA LYS A 197 -0.02 0.54 -11.10
C LYS A 197 0.08 1.44 -9.88
N GLY A 198 -0.92 1.38 -9.00
CA GLY A 198 -1.11 2.34 -7.92
C GLY A 198 -1.38 3.76 -8.43
N LEU A 199 -1.43 4.71 -7.51
CA LEU A 199 -1.55 6.13 -7.82
C LEU A 199 -0.50 6.93 -7.04
N GLY A 200 -0.03 8.02 -7.62
CA GLY A 200 0.99 8.87 -7.03
C GLY A 200 2.37 8.21 -6.98
N GLY A 201 3.22 8.73 -6.09
CA GLY A 201 4.61 8.29 -5.95
C GLY A 201 4.89 7.50 -4.67
N LYS A 202 6.15 7.04 -4.56
CA LYS A 202 6.74 6.45 -3.34
C LYS A 202 6.11 5.11 -2.90
N ARG A 203 5.72 4.25 -3.86
CA ARG A 203 5.17 2.90 -3.63
C ARG A 203 6.04 1.96 -2.78
N ARG A 204 7.37 2.14 -2.82
CA ARG A 204 8.29 1.39 -1.94
C ARG A 204 8.25 1.85 -0.46
N MET A 205 7.55 2.95 -0.16
CA MET A 205 7.40 3.51 1.18
C MET A 205 5.92 3.58 1.60
N GLY A 206 5.08 2.63 1.16
CA GLY A 206 3.68 2.56 1.57
C GLY A 206 2.77 3.64 1.00
N CYS A 207 3.21 4.38 -0.02
CA CYS A 207 2.39 5.40 -0.66
C CYS A 207 1.84 4.89 -2.00
N GLY A 208 0.55 5.10 -2.30
CA GLY A 208 -0.02 4.70 -3.58
C GLY A 208 -0.23 3.20 -3.73
N VAL A 209 -0.21 2.45 -2.63
CA VAL A 209 -0.43 1.00 -2.61
C VAL A 209 -1.88 0.74 -2.25
N PHE A 210 -2.63 0.14 -3.18
CA PHE A 210 -4.06 -0.11 -3.02
C PHE A 210 -4.32 -1.53 -2.54
N VAL A 211 -4.97 -1.70 -1.40
CA VAL A 211 -5.35 -2.99 -0.82
C VAL A 211 -6.88 -3.08 -0.70
N PRO A 212 -7.45 -4.29 -0.58
CA PRO A 212 -8.89 -4.44 -0.40
C PRO A 212 -9.38 -3.69 0.84
N GLU A 213 -10.43 -2.89 0.69
CA GLU A 213 -11.16 -2.36 1.84
C GLU A 213 -12.02 -3.48 2.40
N ILE A 214 -11.41 -4.32 3.26
CA ILE A 214 -12.15 -5.37 3.95
C ILE A 214 -12.90 -4.68 5.10
N PRO A 215 -14.24 -4.65 5.10
CA PRO A 215 -14.98 -4.28 6.30
C PRO A 215 -14.53 -5.27 7.37
N MET A 216 -14.07 -4.79 8.52
CA MET A 216 -13.74 -5.67 9.64
C MET A 216 -14.99 -6.47 10.00
N LEU A 217 -15.12 -7.67 9.45
CA LEU A 217 -16.18 -8.62 9.78
C LEU A 217 -15.96 -9.03 11.24
N GLY A 218 -16.80 -8.49 12.11
CA GLY A 218 -17.12 -9.05 13.42
C GLY A 218 -15.93 -9.38 14.32
N VAL A 219 -15.36 -8.37 14.98
CA VAL A 219 -15.10 -8.55 16.41
C VAL A 219 -16.42 -8.25 17.09
N THR A 220 -17.27 -9.24 17.25
CA THR A 220 -18.44 -9.17 18.15
C THR A 220 -17.90 -9.09 19.58
N GLY A 221 -17.45 -7.90 19.98
CA GLY A 221 -17.55 -7.47 21.36
C GLY A 221 -18.98 -6.99 21.55
N GLU A 222 -19.72 -7.64 22.44
CA GLU A 222 -21.03 -7.16 22.87
C GLU A 222 -20.98 -5.68 23.22
N GLY A 223 -21.96 -4.94 22.70
CA GLY A 223 -22.36 -3.64 23.22
C GLY A 223 -21.53 -2.43 22.75
N ARG A 224 -21.95 -1.81 21.64
CA ARG A 224 -22.60 -0.49 21.64
C ARG A 224 -22.91 -0.03 20.21
N ARG A 225 -24.13 0.47 20.06
CA ARG A 225 -24.76 1.00 18.84
C ARG A 225 -23.89 2.05 18.14
N ALA A 226 -23.96 2.05 16.81
CA ALA A 226 -23.97 3.30 16.05
C ALA A 226 -25.08 3.23 14.99
N LYS A 227 -26.19 3.90 15.28
CA LYS A 227 -26.92 4.72 14.30
C LYS A 227 -25.93 5.83 13.88
N THR A 228 -25.92 6.41 12.69
CA THR A 228 -27.05 6.93 11.93
C THR A 228 -26.57 7.25 10.50
N THR A 229 -27.46 7.06 9.53
CA THR A 229 -27.58 7.83 8.28
C THR A 229 -27.59 9.34 8.54
N VAL A 230 -27.45 10.16 7.49
CA VAL A 230 -28.22 11.39 7.17
C VAL A 230 -27.41 12.06 6.05
N SER A 231 -27.84 11.94 4.79
CA SER A 231 -28.82 12.76 4.04
C SER A 231 -28.09 13.74 3.13
#